data_AF-A0A447XPR4-F1
#
_entry.id   AF-A0A447XPR4-F1
#
_cell.length_a   1.000
_cell.length_b   1.000
_cell.length_c   1.000
_cell.angle_alpha   90.00
_cell.angle_beta   90.00
_cell.angle_gamma   90.00
#
_symmetry.space_group_name_H-M   'P 1'
#
loop_
_entity.id
_entity.type
_entity.pdbx_description
1 polymer ?
#
loop_
_entity_poly.entity_id
_entity_poly.type
_entity_poly.pdbx_seq_one_letter_code
_entity_poly.pdbx_strand_id
1 'polypeptide(L)'
;MLINRNIVALFALPFMASATASELSIGAGAAYNESPYRGYNENTKAIPLISYEGDTFYVRQTTLGFILSQSEKNELSLTASWMPLEFDPTDNDDYAMQQLDKRDSTAMAGVAWYHHERWGTVKASAAADVLDNSNGWVGELSVFHKMQIGRLSLTPALGRSLL
;
A
#
# COMPACT_ATOMS: atom_id res chain seq x y z
N MET A 1 -27.02 -17.79 -0.44
CA MET A 1 -26.19 -16.74 0.18
C MET A 1 -25.07 -16.41 -0.80
N LEU A 2 -25.25 -15.35 -1.61
CA LEU A 2 -24.23 -14.92 -2.58
C LEU A 2 -23.15 -14.14 -1.82
N ILE A 3 -21.92 -14.61 -1.89
CA ILE A 3 -20.75 -13.85 -1.43
C ILE A 3 -20.49 -12.79 -2.50
N ASN A 4 -20.91 -11.55 -2.27
CA ASN A 4 -20.52 -10.44 -3.13
C ASN A 4 -19.00 -10.24 -2.97
N ARG A 5 -18.26 -10.42 -4.07
CA ARG A 5 -16.81 -10.24 -4.11
C ARG A 5 -16.53 -8.77 -4.42
N ASN A 6 -16.08 -8.00 -3.43
CA ASN A 6 -15.69 -6.60 -3.63
C ASN A 6 -14.43 -6.54 -4.50
N ILE A 7 -14.47 -5.77 -5.59
CA ILE A 7 -13.34 -5.56 -6.50
C ILE A 7 -12.77 -4.16 -6.23
N VAL A 8 -11.47 -4.08 -5.99
CA VAL A 8 -10.73 -2.82 -5.92
C VAL A 8 -9.83 -2.75 -7.14
N ALA A 9 -9.94 -1.66 -7.91
CA ALA A 9 -9.05 -1.38 -9.01
C ALA A 9 -8.20 -0.15 -8.67
N LEU A 10 -6.88 -0.29 -8.76
CA LEU A 10 -5.93 0.81 -8.55
C LEU A 10 -5.19 1.09 -9.86
N PHE A 11 -5.31 2.32 -10.37
CA PHE A 11 -4.49 2.82 -11.47
C PHE A 11 -3.49 3.82 -10.92
N ALA A 12 -2.22 3.72 -11.33
CA ALA A 12 -1.12 4.53 -10.82
C ALA A 12 -0.24 5.04 -11.97
N LEU A 13 0.09 6.33 -11.96
CA LEU A 13 1.01 6.97 -12.91
C LEU A 13 2.17 7.63 -12.13
N PRO A 14 3.27 6.89 -11.88
CA PRO A 14 4.46 7.46 -11.26
C PRO A 14 5.33 8.20 -12.27
N PHE A 15 5.84 9.36 -11.89
CA PHE A 15 6.94 10.05 -12.54
C PHE A 15 8.21 9.86 -11.70
N MET A 16 9.28 9.36 -12.32
CA MET A 16 10.56 9.15 -11.64
C MET A 16 11.53 10.27 -11.99
N ALA A 17 12.10 10.90 -10.96
CA ALA A 17 13.20 11.84 -11.09
C ALA A 17 14.44 11.24 -10.43
N SER A 18 15.46 10.93 -11.25
CA SER A 18 16.72 10.39 -10.74
C SER A 18 17.68 11.54 -10.41
N ALA A 19 18.19 11.57 -9.17
CA ALA A 19 19.22 12.49 -8.73
C ALA A 19 20.26 11.68 -7.94
N THR A 20 21.27 11.15 -8.64
CA THR A 20 22.49 10.45 -8.16
C THR A 20 22.35 9.54 -6.93
N ALA A 21 22.61 8.24 -7.10
CA ALA A 21 22.55 7.15 -6.11
C ALA A 21 21.18 6.90 -5.43
N SER A 22 20.30 7.91 -5.39
CA SER A 22 18.93 7.78 -4.90
C SER A 22 17.92 8.15 -5.99
N GLU A 23 16.78 7.45 -5.99
CA GLU A 23 15.70 7.69 -6.93
C GLU A 23 14.45 8.19 -6.19
N LEU A 24 14.08 9.45 -6.44
CA LEU A 24 12.84 10.03 -5.94
C LEU A 24 11.77 9.91 -7.03
N SER A 25 10.63 9.33 -6.67
CA SER A 25 9.50 9.16 -7.55
C SER A 25 8.25 9.80 -6.95
N ILE A 26 7.56 10.60 -7.75
CA ILE A 26 6.31 11.23 -7.37
C ILE A 26 5.29 10.90 -8.45
N GLY A 27 4.12 10.45 -8.04
CA GLY A 27 3.04 10.02 -8.91
C GLY A 27 1.70 10.34 -8.32
N ALA A 28 0.68 10.10 -9.13
CA ALA A 28 -0.70 10.08 -8.66
C ALA A 28 -1.38 8.84 -9.23
N GLY A 29 -2.30 8.30 -8.45
CA GLY A 29 -3.17 7.20 -8.85
C GLY A 29 -4.62 7.53 -8.57
N ALA A 30 -5.51 6.69 -9.09
CA ALA A 30 -6.92 6.69 -8.76
C ALA A 30 -7.30 5.28 -8.31
N ALA A 31 -7.95 5.17 -7.16
CA ALA A 31 -8.57 3.93 -6.71
C ALA A 31 -10.08 4.00 -6.98
N TYR A 32 -10.60 2.94 -7.59
CA TYR A 32 -12.03 2.71 -7.72
C TYR A 32 -12.46 1.60 -6.76
N ASN A 33 -13.50 1.86 -5.96
CA ASN A 33 -14.06 0.92 -5.00
C ASN A 33 -15.59 0.95 -5.06
N GLU A 34 -16.23 -0.21 -5.26
CA GLU A 34 -17.66 -0.34 -5.01
C GLU A 34 -17.90 -0.58 -3.52
N SER A 35 -18.41 0.45 -2.83
CA SER A 35 -18.79 0.33 -1.42
C SER A 35 -20.05 -0.52 -1.27
N PRO A 36 -20.07 -1.50 -0.36
CA PRO A 36 -21.30 -2.22 0.01
C PRO A 36 -22.25 -1.39 0.88
N TYR A 37 -21.81 -0.22 1.36
CA TYR A 37 -22.60 0.68 2.19
C TYR A 37 -23.36 1.69 1.32
N ARG A 38 -24.69 1.72 1.46
CA ARG A 38 -25.54 2.74 0.82
C ARG A 38 -25.15 4.12 1.38
N GLY A 39 -24.99 5.12 0.51
CA GLY A 39 -24.70 6.52 0.89
C GLY A 39 -23.38 7.08 0.37
N TYR A 40 -22.41 6.22 0.00
CA TYR A 40 -21.17 6.67 -0.64
C TYR A 40 -21.38 6.86 -2.16
N ASN A 41 -21.47 8.12 -2.61
CA ASN A 41 -21.58 8.48 -4.03
C ASN A 41 -20.22 8.73 -4.73
N GLU A 42 -19.11 8.70 -4.00
CA GLU A 42 -17.76 8.85 -4.56
C GLU A 42 -17.02 7.51 -4.63
N ASN A 43 -17.12 6.85 -5.79
CA ASN A 43 -16.48 5.57 -6.03
C ASN A 43 -15.01 5.69 -6.45
N THR A 44 -14.49 6.91 -6.69
CA THR A 44 -13.14 7.15 -7.18
C THR A 44 -12.39 8.11 -6.26
N LYS A 45 -11.21 7.70 -5.77
CA LYS A 45 -10.35 8.54 -4.93
C LYS A 45 -8.98 8.74 -5.57
N ALA A 46 -8.51 9.98 -5.60
CA ALA A 46 -7.14 10.27 -6.00
C ALA A 46 -6.17 9.86 -4.88
N ILE A 47 -5.07 9.21 -5.24
CA ILE A 47 -4.06 8.70 -4.32
C ILE A 47 -2.70 9.28 -4.72
N PRO A 48 -2.10 10.18 -3.94
CA PRO A 48 -0.73 10.58 -4.19
C PRO A 48 0.20 9.40 -3.96
N LEU A 49 1.17 9.24 -4.84
CA LEU A 49 2.18 8.19 -4.77
C LEU A 49 3.53 8.86 -4.61
N ILE A 50 4.20 8.61 -3.49
CA ILE A 50 5.54 9.12 -3.25
C ILE A 50 6.42 7.91 -2.99
N SER A 51 7.60 7.88 -3.58
CA SER A 51 8.59 6.84 -3.32
C SER A 51 9.99 7.41 -3.37
N TYR A 52 10.85 6.91 -2.50
CA TYR A 52 12.26 7.25 -2.44
C TYR A 52 13.02 5.93 -2.24
N GLU A 53 13.98 5.65 -3.10
CA GLU A 53 14.85 4.47 -3.00
C GLU A 53 16.29 4.94 -2.75
N GLY A 54 16.90 4.44 -1.68
CA GLY A 54 18.31 4.61 -1.36
C GLY A 54 18.94 3.27 -0.95
N ASP A 55 20.24 3.27 -0.65
CA ASP A 55 21.01 2.02 -0.46
C ASP A 55 20.64 1.26 0.83
N THR A 56 20.23 1.98 1.89
CA THR A 56 19.94 1.39 3.21
C THR A 56 18.51 1.64 3.66
N PHE A 57 17.88 2.71 3.17
CA PHE A 57 16.52 3.07 3.54
C PHE A 57 15.71 3.43 2.30
N TYR A 58 14.41 3.14 2.37
CA TYR A 58 13.46 3.50 1.34
C TYR A 58 12.18 4.07 1.96
N VAL A 59 11.47 4.85 1.16
CA VAL A 59 10.10 5.25 1.39
C VAL A 59 9.29 4.71 0.22
N ARG A 60 8.34 3.83 0.47
CA ARG A 60 7.43 3.29 -0.54
C ARG A 60 6.00 3.64 -0.11
N GLN A 61 5.43 4.65 -0.74
CA GLN A 61 4.11 5.20 -0.40
C GLN A 61 4.05 5.64 1.07
N THR A 62 3.27 4.96 1.90
CA THR A 62 3.11 5.25 3.34
C THR A 62 4.00 4.40 4.23
N THR A 63 4.92 3.62 3.64
CA THR A 63 5.81 2.69 4.33
C THR A 63 7.25 3.15 4.26
N LEU A 64 7.88 3.33 5.41
CA LEU A 64 9.31 3.45 5.59
C LEU A 64 9.93 2.06 5.71
N GLY A 65 11.06 1.83 5.06
CA GLY A 65 11.80 0.58 5.13
C GLY A 65 13.27 0.80 5.42
N PHE A 66 13.82 -0.04 6.29
CA PHE A 66 15.25 -0.14 6.56
C PHE A 66 15.74 -1.51 6.10
N ILE A 67 16.63 -1.52 5.11
CA ILE A 67 17.13 -2.73 4.47
C ILE A 67 18.13 -3.41 5.42
N LEU A 68 17.79 -4.61 5.89
CA LEU A 68 18.65 -5.44 6.74
C LEU A 68 19.62 -6.27 5.90
N SER A 69 19.15 -6.78 4.77
CA SER A 69 19.94 -7.61 3.87
C SER A 69 19.43 -7.44 2.45
N GLN A 70 20.35 -7.24 1.52
CA GLN A 70 20.07 -7.18 0.10
C GLN A 70 21.05 -8.09 -0.64
N SER A 71 20.52 -8.89 -1.55
CA SER A 71 21.24 -9.78 -2.47
C SER A 71 20.66 -9.58 -3.86
N GLU A 72 21.26 -10.18 -4.89
CA GLU A 72 20.79 -10.03 -6.28
C GLU A 72 19.31 -10.35 -6.48
N LYS A 73 18.75 -11.26 -5.67
CA LYS A 73 17.36 -11.72 -5.77
C LYS A 73 16.51 -11.46 -4.53
N ASN A 74 17.09 -11.07 -3.40
CA ASN A 74 16.36 -11.01 -2.14
C ASN A 74 16.64 -9.70 -1.43
N GLU A 75 15.58 -9.06 -0.95
CA GLU A 75 15.66 -7.90 -0.07
C GLU A 75 14.83 -8.19 1.18
N LEU A 76 15.45 -8.08 2.34
CA LEU A 76 14.78 -8.16 3.63
C LEU A 76 14.91 -6.82 4.33
N SER A 77 13.79 -6.30 4.80
CA SER A 77 13.71 -4.99 5.44
C SER A 77 12.85 -5.02 6.70
N LEU A 78 13.21 -4.20 7.69
CA LEU A 78 12.29 -3.75 8.71
C LEU A 78 11.43 -2.64 8.13
N THR A 79 10.15 -2.63 8.45
CA THR A 79 9.21 -1.64 7.93
C THR A 79 8.51 -0.93 9.06
N ALA A 80 8.28 0.37 8.89
CA ALA A 80 7.35 1.14 9.69
C ALA A 80 6.39 1.84 8.74
N SER A 81 5.10 1.62 8.89
CA SER A 81 4.09 2.26 8.05
C SER A 81 3.09 3.00 8.90
N TRP A 82 2.79 4.22 8.50
CA TRP A 82 1.64 4.93 9.03
C TRP A 82 0.44 4.56 8.17
N MET A 83 -0.64 4.09 8.80
CA MET A 83 -1.94 4.02 8.16
C MET A 83 -2.71 5.32 8.45
N PRO A 84 -2.73 6.30 7.52
CA PRO A 84 -3.48 7.55 7.70
C PRO A 84 -4.99 7.36 7.48
N LEU A 85 -5.51 6.13 7.63
CA LEU A 85 -6.94 5.86 7.53
C LEU A 85 -7.61 6.30 8.83
N GLU A 86 -7.71 7.61 8.99
CA GLU A 86 -8.56 8.25 9.98
C GLU A 86 -10.02 8.11 9.50
N PHE A 87 -10.85 7.49 10.32
CA PHE A 87 -12.30 7.48 10.11
C PHE A 87 -12.91 8.24 11.27
N ASP A 88 -13.32 9.48 11.01
CA ASP A 88 -14.07 10.27 11.98
C ASP A 88 -15.57 10.20 11.63
N PRO A 89 -16.42 9.57 12.47
CA PRO A 89 -17.85 9.42 12.22
C PRO A 89 -18.62 10.75 12.25
N THR A 90 -18.01 11.84 12.73
CA THR A 90 -18.67 13.16 12.88
C THR A 90 -18.80 13.94 11.57
N ASP A 91 -18.05 13.56 10.53
CA ASP A 91 -18.09 14.19 9.19
C ASP A 91 -19.03 13.47 8.20
N ASN A 92 -19.86 12.54 8.68
CA ASN A 92 -20.78 11.74 7.85
C ASN A 92 -22.26 12.11 8.09
N ASP A 93 -22.98 12.41 7.00
CA ASP A 93 -24.42 12.75 7.01
C ASP A 93 -25.36 11.53 7.17
N ASP A 94 -24.82 10.31 7.20
CA ASP A 94 -25.61 9.07 7.33
C ASP A 94 -25.61 8.54 8.78
N TYR A 95 -26.81 8.42 9.35
CA TYR A 95 -27.05 7.96 10.72
C TYR A 95 -26.53 6.53 11.02
N ALA A 96 -26.39 5.69 9.99
CA ALA A 96 -25.81 4.36 10.16
C ALA A 96 -24.27 4.39 10.22
N MET A 97 -23.63 5.39 9.60
CA MET A 97 -22.18 5.59 9.62
C MET A 97 -21.70 6.30 10.88
N GLN A 98 -22.57 7.10 11.51
CA GLN A 98 -22.33 7.71 12.83
C GLN A 98 -22.25 6.70 13.98
N GLN A 99 -22.67 5.45 13.74
CA GLN A 99 -22.58 4.35 14.72
C GLN A 99 -21.30 3.51 14.62
N LEU A 100 -20.42 3.83 13.66
CA LEU A 100 -19.14 3.14 13.50
C LEU A 100 -18.09 3.77 14.42
N ASP A 101 -17.27 2.93 15.04
CA ASP A 101 -16.20 3.37 15.94
C ASP A 101 -15.17 4.24 15.21
N LYS A 102 -14.77 5.34 15.85
CA LYS A 102 -13.69 6.20 15.41
C LYS A 102 -12.41 5.38 15.25
N ARG A 103 -11.76 5.46 14.08
CA ARG A 103 -10.44 4.87 13.88
C ARG A 103 -9.38 5.95 13.98
N ASP A 104 -8.68 5.94 15.10
CA ASP A 104 -7.45 6.71 15.27
C ASP A 104 -6.35 6.13 14.38
N SER A 105 -5.50 7.01 13.84
CA SER A 105 -4.41 6.58 12.98
C SER A 105 -3.42 5.69 13.75
N THR A 106 -3.09 4.52 13.22
CA THR A 106 -2.14 3.58 13.83
C THR A 106 -0.82 3.59 13.07
N ALA A 107 0.27 3.46 13.81
CA ALA A 107 1.59 3.12 13.27
C ALA A 107 1.81 1.61 13.41
N MET A 108 2.19 0.98 12.30
CA MET A 108 2.51 -0.43 12.22
C MET A 108 4.02 -0.58 12.07
N ALA A 109 4.63 -1.53 12.76
CA ALA A 109 6.00 -1.97 12.50
C ALA A 109 6.03 -3.44 12.12
N GLY A 110 6.97 -3.81 11.25
CA GLY A 110 6.96 -5.11 10.64
C GLY A 110 8.22 -5.44 9.88
N VAL A 111 8.09 -6.48 9.06
CA VAL A 111 9.12 -6.96 8.16
C VAL A 111 8.54 -7.11 6.76
N ALA A 112 9.35 -6.84 5.75
CA ALA A 112 9.03 -7.11 4.35
C ALA A 112 10.19 -7.83 3.67
N TRP A 113 9.84 -8.88 2.94
CA TRP A 113 10.73 -9.66 2.10
C TRP A 113 10.29 -9.54 0.65
N TYR A 114 11.24 -9.20 -0.22
CA TYR A 114 11.06 -9.16 -1.65
C TYR A 114 11.96 -10.21 -2.29
N HIS A 115 11.39 -10.98 -3.22
CA HIS A 115 12.11 -11.94 -4.04
C HIS A 115 11.98 -11.56 -5.51
N HIS A 116 13.09 -11.19 -6.13
CA HIS A 116 13.15 -10.76 -7.52
C HIS A 116 13.54 -11.92 -8.43
N GLU A 117 12.70 -12.18 -9.43
CA GLU A 117 12.94 -13.12 -10.51
C GLU A 117 12.67 -12.50 -11.87
N ARG A 118 13.17 -13.16 -12.92
CA ARG A 118 12.97 -12.68 -14.32
C ARG A 118 11.49 -12.55 -14.70
N TRP A 119 10.65 -13.40 -14.13
CA TRP A 119 9.21 -13.42 -14.41
C TRP A 119 8.42 -12.46 -13.53
N GLY A 120 9.02 -11.84 -12.50
CA GLY A 120 8.31 -10.96 -11.57
C GLY A 120 8.96 -10.88 -10.19
N THR A 121 8.37 -10.09 -9.32
CA THR A 121 8.77 -9.95 -7.92
C THR A 121 7.65 -10.45 -7.02
N VAL A 122 8.02 -11.24 -6.02
CA VAL A 122 7.13 -11.65 -4.93
C VAL A 122 7.46 -10.78 -3.72
N LYS A 123 6.43 -10.26 -3.06
CA LYS A 123 6.53 -9.56 -1.77
C LYS A 123 5.75 -10.35 -0.75
N ALA A 124 6.37 -10.62 0.39
CA ALA A 124 5.70 -11.06 1.60
C ALA A 124 6.00 -10.05 2.71
N SER A 125 4.99 -9.59 3.45
CA SER A 125 5.20 -8.72 4.59
C SER A 125 4.27 -9.06 5.74
N ALA A 126 4.73 -8.76 6.95
CA ALA A 126 3.95 -8.88 8.17
C ALA A 126 4.24 -7.67 9.06
N ALA A 127 3.21 -7.02 9.57
CA ALA A 127 3.34 -5.89 10.48
C ALA A 127 2.33 -5.98 11.62
N ALA A 128 2.66 -5.41 12.77
CA ALA A 128 1.81 -5.33 13.95
C ALA A 128 1.70 -3.89 14.45
N ASP A 129 0.59 -3.58 15.11
CA ASP A 129 0.36 -2.29 15.77
C ASP A 129 1.39 -2.07 16.88
N VAL A 130 2.03 -0.89 16.89
CA VAL A 130 3.03 -0.50 17.90
C VAL A 130 2.48 0.51 18.91
N LEU A 131 1.38 1.20 18.57
CA LEU A 131 0.76 2.21 19.43
C LEU A 131 -0.26 1.62 20.41
N ASP A 132 -0.50 0.30 20.36
CA ASP A 132 -1.45 -0.45 21.21
C ASP A 132 -2.90 0.07 21.12
N ASN A 133 -3.21 0.79 20.04
CA ASN A 133 -4.54 1.32 19.79
C ASN A 133 -5.49 0.24 19.25
N SER A 134 -4.98 -0.77 18.53
CA SER A 134 -5.82 -1.80 17.89
C SER A 134 -5.45 -3.26 18.18
N ASN A 135 -4.24 -3.57 18.66
CA ASN A 135 -3.70 -4.94 18.76
C ASN A 135 -3.77 -5.74 17.43
N GLY A 136 -3.85 -5.07 16.29
CA GLY A 136 -3.97 -5.69 14.97
C GLY A 136 -2.64 -6.14 14.37
N TRP A 137 -2.71 -7.17 13.51
CA TRP A 137 -1.60 -7.58 12.64
C TRP A 137 -2.06 -7.58 11.19
N VAL A 138 -1.15 -7.30 10.27
CA VAL A 138 -1.41 -7.27 8.84
C VAL A 138 -0.36 -8.13 8.15
N GLY A 139 -0.82 -9.17 7.47
CA GLY A 139 -0.01 -9.96 6.54
C GLY A 139 -0.31 -9.57 5.10
N GLU A 140 0.69 -9.46 4.23
CA GLU A 140 0.50 -9.28 2.80
C GLU A 140 1.32 -10.31 2.03
N LEU A 141 0.71 -10.87 1.00
CA LEU A 141 1.42 -11.59 -0.05
C LEU A 141 1.01 -10.99 -1.38
N SER A 142 1.98 -10.49 -2.14
CA SER A 142 1.74 -9.91 -3.46
C SER A 142 2.80 -10.33 -4.47
N VAL A 143 2.39 -10.33 -5.73
CA VAL A 143 3.23 -10.63 -6.88
C VAL A 143 3.00 -9.58 -7.94
N PHE A 144 4.08 -9.06 -8.51
CA PHE A 144 4.01 -8.03 -9.53
C PHE A 144 5.09 -8.20 -10.57
N HIS A 145 4.81 -7.84 -11.81
CA HIS A 145 5.75 -7.98 -12.91
C HIS A 145 5.87 -6.66 -13.66
N LYS A 146 7.09 -6.13 -13.78
CA LYS A 146 7.34 -4.87 -14.50
C LYS A 146 7.58 -5.17 -15.97
N MET A 147 6.69 -4.68 -16.83
CA MET A 147 6.80 -4.79 -18.28
C MET A 147 7.13 -3.43 -18.88
N GLN A 148 8.18 -3.36 -19.69
CA GLN A 148 8.54 -2.15 -20.43
C GLN A 148 7.90 -2.17 -21.82
N ILE A 149 7.09 -1.16 -22.12
CA ILE A 149 6.43 -0.94 -23.42
C ILE A 149 6.95 0.39 -23.98
N GLY A 150 8.08 0.33 -24.69
CA GLY A 150 8.77 1.52 -25.20
C GLY A 150 9.23 2.42 -24.06
N ARG A 151 8.68 3.64 -23.97
CA ARG A 151 8.97 4.60 -22.88
C ARG A 151 8.03 4.45 -21.66
N LEU A 152 7.02 3.59 -21.76
CA LEU A 152 6.05 3.34 -20.70
C LEU A 152 6.43 2.06 -19.95
N SER A 153 6.13 2.04 -18.65
CA SER A 153 6.23 0.83 -17.82
C SER A 153 4.83 0.47 -17.36
N LEU A 154 4.43 -0.78 -17.55
CA LEU A 154 3.19 -1.35 -17.04
C LEU A 154 3.55 -2.40 -15.98
N THR A 155 3.01 -2.25 -14.78
CA THR A 155 3.27 -3.18 -13.66
C THR A 155 1.96 -3.83 -13.21
N PRO A 156 1.51 -4.93 -13.84
CA PRO A 156 0.46 -5.76 -13.27
C PRO A 156 0.88 -6.27 -11.90
N ALA A 157 -0.06 -6.21 -10.95
CA ALA A 157 0.12 -6.69 -9.59
C ALA A 157 -1.12 -7.47 -9.15
N LEU A 158 -0.89 -8.53 -8.39
CA LEU A 158 -1.91 -9.30 -7.69
C LEU A 158 -1.46 -9.45 -6.24
N GLY A 159 -2.35 -9.16 -5.30
CA GLY A 159 -2.01 -9.22 -3.89
C GLY A 159 -3.20 -9.60 -3.03
N ARG A 160 -2.88 -10.11 -1.85
CA ARG A 160 -3.86 -10.39 -0.79
C ARG A 160 -3.30 -9.90 0.54
N SER A 161 -4.10 -9.11 1.23
CA SER A 161 -3.87 -8.74 2.62
C SER A 161 -4.70 -9.63 3.55
N LEU A 162 -4.12 -9.99 4.69
CA LEU A 162 -4.72 -10.71 5.80
C LEU A 162 -4.71 -9.76 7.00
N LEU A 163 -5.86 -9.61 7.65
CA LEU A 163 -6.10 -8.77 8.83
C LEU A 163 -6.62 -9.65 9.97
#